data_AF-A0AA93L756-F1
#
_entry.id   AF-A0AA93L756-F1
#
_cell.length_a   1.000
_cell.length_b   1.000
_cell.length_c   1.000
_cell.angle_alpha   90.00
_cell.angle_beta   90.00
_cell.angle_gamma   90.00
#
_symmetry.space_group_name_H-M   'P 1'
#
loop_
_entity.id
_entity.type
_entity.pdbx_description
1 polymer ?
#
loop_
_entity_poly.entity_id
_entity_poly.type
_entity_poly.pdbx_seq_one_letter_code
_entity_poly.pdbx_strand_id
1 'polypeptide(L)'
;MNAATPNLLEGAGGLFGLFLTLILLALLWVALLSLTRDLWRIVFLYETRRAPTLGFGSAIAIGVYILAGITLGAKHYVAMMFTVAALGPWLLVKSVSLYAWWRDGPEVRQAAMEIRSVEAARMRETLPRIDQKLPWRGYLFDVERAVRRGRYEPPPI
;
A
#
# COMPACT_ATOMS: atom_id res chain seq x y z
N MET A 1 -26.81 43.91 26.58
CA MET A 1 -25.99 42.69 26.55
C MET A 1 -26.42 41.87 25.35
N ASN A 2 -25.73 42.01 24.21
CA ASN A 2 -26.02 41.21 23.02
C ASN A 2 -25.12 39.98 23.07
N ALA A 3 -25.71 38.83 23.37
CA ALA A 3 -25.04 37.55 23.25
C ALA A 3 -24.80 37.28 21.75
N ALA A 4 -23.55 37.43 21.31
CA ALA A 4 -23.14 36.98 19.99
C ALA A 4 -23.32 35.46 19.94
N THR A 5 -24.35 35.01 19.25
CA THR A 5 -24.50 33.61 18.85
C THR A 5 -23.27 33.22 18.03
N PRO A 6 -22.50 32.19 18.42
CA PRO A 6 -21.34 31.77 17.65
C PRO A 6 -21.80 31.32 16.26
N ASN A 7 -21.24 31.94 15.22
CA ASN A 7 -21.52 31.62 13.83
C ASN A 7 -21.13 30.16 13.56
N LEU A 8 -22.10 29.26 13.52
CA LEU A 8 -21.92 27.85 13.12
C LEU A 8 -21.23 27.72 11.75
N LEU A 9 -21.36 28.73 10.89
CA LEU A 9 -20.70 28.82 9.58
C LEU A 9 -19.17 29.04 9.67
N GLU A 10 -18.67 29.79 10.66
CA GLU A 10 -17.23 29.97 10.89
C GLU A 10 -16.61 28.70 11.49
N GLY A 11 -17.33 28.03 12.40
CA GLY A 11 -16.93 26.73 12.95
C GLY A 11 -16.92 25.62 11.89
N ALA A 12 -17.92 25.58 11.01
CA ALA A 12 -18.00 24.61 9.92
C ALA A 12 -16.92 24.83 8.84
N GLY A 13 -16.62 26.10 8.49
CA GLY A 13 -15.53 26.44 7.58
C GLY A 13 -14.16 26.06 8.15
N GLY A 14 -13.93 26.28 9.45
CA GLY A 14 -12.72 25.86 10.15
C GLY A 14 -12.54 24.34 10.18
N LEU A 15 -13.59 23.58 10.49
CA LEU A 15 -13.56 22.12 10.49
C LEU A 15 -13.33 21.54 9.09
N PHE A 16 -13.97 22.11 8.07
CA PHE A 16 -13.76 21.71 6.68
C PHE A 16 -12.33 21.96 6.22
N GLY A 17 -11.76 23.13 6.53
CA GLY A 17 -10.36 23.45 6.22
C GLY A 17 -9.37 22.52 6.92
N LEU A 18 -9.63 22.18 8.19
CA LEU A 18 -8.79 21.26 8.97
C LEU A 18 -8.85 19.84 8.39
N PHE A 19 -10.05 19.35 8.03
CA PHE A 19 -10.23 18.07 7.35
C PHE A 19 -9.46 18.00 6.02
N LEU A 20 -9.56 19.05 5.20
CA LEU A 20 -8.89 19.12 3.91
C LEU A 20 -7.35 19.16 4.06
N THR A 21 -6.86 19.85 5.09
CA THR A 21 -5.44 19.89 5.45
C THR A 21 -4.93 18.51 5.88
N LEU A 22 -5.71 17.77 6.69
CA LEU A 22 -5.36 16.41 7.09
C LEU A 22 -5.32 15.45 5.91
N ILE A 23 -6.26 15.56 4.96
CA ILE A 23 -6.23 14.78 3.72
C ILE A 23 -4.97 15.09 2.91
N LEU A 24 -4.63 16.37 2.73
CA LEU A 24 -3.42 16.77 2.01
C LEU A 24 -2.15 16.26 2.68
N LEU A 25 -2.06 16.34 4.00
CA LEU A 25 -0.94 15.79 4.76
C LEU A 25 -0.86 14.27 4.63
N ALA A 26 -1.99 13.56 4.68
CA ALA A 26 -2.03 12.11 4.46
C ALA A 26 -1.59 11.75 3.03
N LEU A 27 -2.04 12.50 2.02
CA LEU A 27 -1.61 12.30 0.63
C LEU A 27 -0.11 12.58 0.45
N LEU A 28 0.41 13.64 1.06
CA LEU A 28 1.83 13.96 1.05
C LEU A 28 2.65 12.85 1.72
N TRP A 29 2.19 12.35 2.86
CA TRP A 29 2.81 11.22 3.56
C TRP A 29 2.80 9.94 2.72
N VAL A 30 1.69 9.63 2.06
CA VAL A 30 1.60 8.50 1.13
C VAL A 30 2.53 8.71 -0.06
N ALA A 31 2.62 9.92 -0.62
CA ALA A 31 3.54 10.23 -1.72
C ALA A 31 5.00 10.00 -1.32
N LEU A 32 5.39 10.45 -0.12
CA LEU A 32 6.72 10.22 0.46
C LEU A 32 7.00 8.72 0.60
N LEU A 33 6.11 7.97 1.26
CA LEU A 33 6.26 6.53 1.42
C LEU A 33 6.29 5.78 0.07
N SER A 34 5.53 6.26 -0.91
CA SER A 34 5.47 5.67 -2.24
C SER A 34 6.81 5.79 -2.96
N LEU A 35 7.40 7.00 -2.93
CA LEU A 35 8.72 7.29 -3.49
C LEU A 35 9.85 6.55 -2.76
N THR A 36 9.80 6.48 -1.43
CA THR A 36 10.91 5.95 -0.62
C THR A 36 10.71 4.52 -0.12
N ARG A 37 9.69 3.79 -0.56
CA ARG A 37 9.49 2.41 -0.09
C ARG A 37 8.86 1.52 -1.13
N ASP A 38 7.87 2.05 -1.84
CA ASP A 38 7.03 1.22 -2.69
C ASP A 38 7.57 1.13 -4.13
N LEU A 39 8.39 2.09 -4.59
CA LEU A 39 9.07 2.04 -5.89
C LEU A 39 9.92 0.77 -6.10
N TRP A 40 10.84 0.44 -5.18
CA TRP A 40 11.64 -0.78 -5.28
C TRP A 40 10.82 -2.06 -5.11
N ARG A 41 9.69 -1.97 -4.38
CA ARG A 41 8.78 -3.12 -4.26
C ARG A 41 8.10 -3.42 -5.59
N ILE A 42 7.83 -2.43 -6.45
CA ILE A 42 7.26 -2.68 -7.77
C ILE A 42 8.16 -3.60 -8.60
N VAL A 43 9.48 -3.39 -8.56
CA VAL A 43 10.43 -4.24 -9.29
C VAL A 43 10.32 -5.68 -8.80
N PHE A 44 10.34 -5.88 -7.48
CA PHE A 44 10.14 -7.19 -6.86
C PHE A 44 8.80 -7.84 -7.25
N LEU A 45 7.71 -7.07 -7.30
CA LEU A 45 6.40 -7.56 -7.72
C LEU A 45 6.37 -7.96 -9.19
N TYR A 46 7.06 -7.21 -10.04
CA TYR A 46 7.16 -7.51 -11.46
C TYR A 46 7.89 -8.84 -11.69
N GLU A 47 8.96 -9.10 -10.95
CA GLU A 47 9.73 -10.34 -11.03
C GLU A 47 8.96 -11.55 -10.50
N THR A 48 8.30 -11.40 -9.35
CA THR A 48 7.64 -12.52 -8.66
C THR A 48 6.21 -12.78 -9.14
N ARG A 49 5.47 -11.74 -9.52
CA ARG A 49 4.04 -11.81 -9.88
C ARG A 49 3.72 -10.86 -11.02
N ARG A 50 4.36 -11.06 -12.18
CA ARG A 50 4.25 -10.20 -13.36
C ARG A 50 2.82 -9.91 -13.82
N ALA A 51 2.00 -10.95 -14.00
CA ALA A 51 0.65 -10.83 -14.54
C ALA A 51 -0.28 -9.95 -13.68
N PRO A 52 -0.48 -10.20 -12.37
CA PRO A 52 -1.31 -9.32 -11.54
C PRO A 52 -0.68 -7.92 -11.39
N THR A 53 0.65 -7.81 -11.37
CA THR A 53 1.32 -6.50 -11.28
C THR A 53 1.00 -5.62 -12.48
N LEU A 54 1.05 -6.17 -13.70
CA LEU A 54 0.69 -5.44 -14.92
C LEU A 54 -0.81 -5.13 -14.98
N GLY A 55 -1.67 -6.10 -14.65
CA GLY A 55 -3.12 -5.92 -14.65
C GLY A 55 -3.58 -4.83 -13.67
N PHE A 56 -3.23 -4.97 -12.38
CA PHE A 56 -3.57 -3.96 -11.38
C PHE A 56 -2.85 -2.64 -11.61
N GLY A 57 -1.58 -2.67 -12.03
CA GLY A 57 -0.80 -1.45 -12.30
C GLY A 57 -1.46 -0.59 -13.38
N SER A 58 -1.90 -1.22 -14.47
CA SER A 58 -2.58 -0.52 -15.56
C SER A 58 -3.94 0.03 -15.12
N ALA A 59 -4.74 -0.78 -14.43
CA ALA A 59 -6.05 -0.36 -13.92
C ALA A 59 -5.95 0.81 -12.92
N ILE A 60 -4.96 0.78 -12.03
CA ILE A 60 -4.70 1.84 -11.05
C ILE A 60 -4.21 3.11 -11.75
N ALA A 61 -3.26 3.01 -12.67
CA ALA A 61 -2.74 4.17 -13.39
C ALA A 61 -3.87 4.90 -14.15
N ILE A 62 -4.69 4.15 -14.88
CA ILE A 62 -5.84 4.70 -15.61
C ILE A 62 -6.89 5.26 -14.65
N GLY A 63 -7.27 4.50 -13.62
CA GLY A 63 -8.31 4.90 -12.67
C GLY A 63 -7.94 6.16 -11.88
N VAL A 64 -6.71 6.22 -11.36
CA VAL A 64 -6.20 7.40 -10.64
C VAL A 64 -6.08 8.59 -11.57
N TYR A 65 -5.61 8.40 -12.81
CA TYR A 65 -5.51 9.49 -13.79
C TYR A 65 -6.88 10.07 -14.15
N ILE A 66 -7.88 9.22 -14.42
CA ILE A 66 -9.26 9.65 -14.71
C ILE A 66 -9.85 10.39 -13.51
N LEU A 67 -9.70 9.84 -12.30
CA LEU A 67 -10.22 10.46 -11.08
C LEU A 67 -9.55 11.81 -10.81
N ALA A 68 -8.22 11.91 -11.00
CA ALA A 68 -7.48 13.16 -10.89
C ALA A 68 -7.94 14.17 -11.96
N GLY A 69 -8.24 13.71 -13.18
CA GLY A 69 -8.76 14.57 -14.24
C GLY A 69 -10.14 15.14 -13.95
N ILE A 70 -11.04 14.34 -13.35
CA ILE A 70 -12.37 14.78 -12.93
C ILE A 70 -12.30 15.77 -11.76
N THR A 71 -11.39 15.54 -10.80
CA THR A 71 -11.32 16.33 -9.56
C THR A 71 -10.52 17.62 -9.72
N LEU A 72 -9.37 17.56 -10.37
CA LEU A 72 -8.48 18.72 -10.57
C LEU A 72 -8.81 19.48 -11.85
N GLY A 73 -9.37 18.80 -12.85
CA GLY A 73 -9.58 19.35 -14.20
C GLY A 73 -8.37 19.13 -15.11
N ALA A 74 -8.63 18.88 -16.39
CA ALA A 74 -7.61 18.47 -17.38
C ALA A 74 -6.47 19.49 -17.59
N LYS A 75 -6.69 20.76 -17.22
CA LYS A 75 -5.67 21.82 -17.29
C LYS A 75 -4.51 21.64 -16.28
N HIS A 76 -4.68 20.80 -15.26
CA HIS A 76 -3.68 20.57 -14.21
C HIS A 76 -2.91 19.26 -14.38
N TYR A 77 -2.41 19.01 -15.60
CA TYR A 77 -1.71 17.76 -15.96
C TYR A 77 -0.60 17.36 -14.98
N VAL A 78 0.24 18.31 -14.54
CA VAL A 78 1.34 18.03 -13.60
C VAL A 78 0.82 17.51 -12.26
N ALA A 79 -0.24 18.09 -11.73
CA ALA A 79 -0.85 17.65 -10.48
C ALA A 79 -1.52 16.26 -10.64
N MET A 80 -2.10 16.00 -11.80
CA MET A 80 -2.64 14.67 -12.13
C MET A 80 -1.54 13.61 -12.17
N MET A 81 -0.43 13.88 -12.87
CA MET A 81 0.71 12.96 -12.95
C MET A 81 1.37 12.74 -11.60
N PHE A 82 1.51 13.78 -10.78
CA PHE A 82 1.98 13.66 -9.42
C PHE A 82 1.09 12.73 -8.59
N THR A 83 -0.24 12.87 -8.72
CA THR A 83 -1.20 12.01 -8.01
C THR A 83 -1.05 10.54 -8.41
N VAL A 84 -0.87 10.26 -9.70
CA VAL A 84 -0.62 8.89 -10.21
C VAL A 84 0.70 8.35 -9.66
N ALA A 85 1.78 9.13 -9.70
CA ALA A 85 3.09 8.71 -9.20
C ALA A 85 3.09 8.51 -7.67
N ALA A 86 2.34 9.33 -6.94
CA ALA A 86 2.22 9.24 -5.49
C ALA A 86 1.37 8.04 -5.06
N LEU A 87 0.18 7.87 -5.61
CA LEU A 87 -0.76 6.84 -5.16
C LEU A 87 -0.56 5.49 -5.85
N GLY A 88 -0.09 5.49 -7.09
CA GLY A 88 0.05 4.31 -7.94
C GLY A 88 0.85 3.19 -7.28
N PRO A 89 2.12 3.42 -6.88
CA PRO A 89 2.94 2.39 -6.25
C PRO A 89 2.35 1.83 -4.96
N TRP A 90 1.81 2.71 -4.10
CA TRP A 90 1.18 2.28 -2.85
C TRP A 90 -0.04 1.38 -3.10
N LEU A 91 -0.95 1.81 -3.98
CA LEU A 91 -2.15 1.06 -4.35
C LEU A 91 -1.78 -0.26 -5.04
N LEU A 92 -0.74 -0.27 -5.87
CA LEU A 92 -0.27 -1.45 -6.58
C LEU A 92 0.26 -2.50 -5.60
N VAL A 93 1.15 -2.10 -4.69
CA VAL A 93 1.72 -3.01 -3.68
C VAL A 93 0.61 -3.61 -2.80
N LYS A 94 -0.36 -2.79 -2.39
CA LYS A 94 -1.50 -3.25 -1.58
C LYS A 94 -2.41 -4.19 -2.35
N SER A 95 -2.76 -3.84 -3.58
CA SER A 95 -3.64 -4.66 -4.43
C SER A 95 -3.02 -6.01 -4.74
N VAL A 96 -1.74 -6.06 -5.13
CA VAL A 96 -1.04 -7.32 -5.43
C VAL A 96 -0.85 -8.15 -4.16
N SER A 97 -0.53 -7.53 -3.03
CA SER A 97 -0.41 -8.26 -1.75
C SER A 97 -1.74 -8.84 -1.29
N LEU A 98 -2.83 -8.12 -1.48
CA LEU A 98 -4.17 -8.60 -1.14
C LEU A 98 -4.58 -9.73 -2.09
N TYR A 99 -4.41 -9.54 -3.40
CA TYR A 99 -4.67 -10.58 -4.39
C TYR A 99 -3.91 -11.87 -4.10
N ALA A 100 -2.61 -11.75 -3.83
CA ALA A 100 -1.77 -12.88 -3.45
C ALA A 100 -2.27 -13.54 -2.17
N TRP A 101 -2.59 -12.76 -1.14
CA TRP A 101 -3.15 -13.29 0.09
C TRP A 101 -4.38 -14.14 -0.17
N TRP A 102 -5.34 -13.67 -0.98
CA TRP A 102 -6.55 -14.44 -1.28
C TRP A 102 -6.29 -15.65 -2.17
N ARG A 103 -5.31 -15.58 -3.08
CA ARG A 103 -5.01 -16.65 -4.03
C ARG A 103 -4.15 -17.76 -3.45
N ASP A 104 -3.23 -17.40 -2.55
CA ASP A 104 -2.28 -18.33 -1.95
C ASP A 104 -3.02 -19.25 -0.96
N GLY A 105 -2.74 -20.55 -1.04
CA GLY A 105 -3.34 -21.56 -0.17
C GLY A 105 -2.84 -21.48 1.28
N PRO A 106 -3.48 -22.20 2.22
CA PRO A 106 -3.12 -22.17 3.64
C PRO A 106 -1.67 -22.61 3.89
N GLU A 107 -1.16 -23.58 3.14
CA GLU A 107 0.22 -24.10 3.26
C GLU A 107 1.26 -23.01 2.97
N VAL A 108 1.07 -22.23 1.90
CA VAL A 108 1.96 -21.14 1.51
C VAL A 108 1.97 -20.05 2.58
N ARG A 109 0.80 -19.72 3.13
CA ARG A 109 0.67 -18.73 4.20
C ARG A 109 1.35 -19.18 5.49
N GLN A 110 1.24 -20.46 5.84
CA GLN A 110 1.93 -21.04 7.00
C GLN A 110 3.46 -20.99 6.83
N ALA A 111 3.98 -21.42 5.67
CA ALA A 111 5.42 -21.36 5.39
C ALA A 111 5.98 -19.92 5.45
N ALA A 112 5.23 -18.95 4.91
CA ALA A 112 5.60 -17.53 5.03
C ALA A 112 5.55 -17.04 6.49
N MET A 113 4.58 -17.52 7.27
CA MET A 113 4.44 -17.16 8.67
C MET A 113 5.57 -17.71 9.54
N GLU A 114 6.09 -18.91 9.26
CA GLU A 114 7.25 -19.47 9.93
C GLU A 114 8.51 -18.61 9.75
N ILE A 115 8.71 -18.08 8.53
CA ILE A 115 9.81 -17.14 8.28
C ILE A 115 9.60 -15.86 9.07
N ARG A 116 8.39 -15.32 9.02
CA ARG A 116 8.06 -14.07 9.69
C ARG A 116 8.14 -14.19 11.21
N SER A 117 7.83 -15.35 11.80
CA SER A 117 7.90 -15.56 13.24
C SER A 117 9.34 -15.54 13.75
N VAL A 118 10.27 -16.15 13.00
CA VAL A 118 11.71 -16.08 13.30
C VAL A 118 12.22 -14.64 13.21
N GLU A 119 11.78 -13.88 12.20
CA GLU A 119 12.21 -12.50 12.03
C GLU A 119 11.61 -11.56 13.07
N ALA A 120 10.32 -11.72 13.39
CA ALA A 120 9.63 -10.96 14.43
C ALA A 120 10.26 -11.20 15.81
N ALA A 121 10.66 -12.44 16.12
CA ALA A 121 11.37 -12.75 17.36
C ALA A 121 12.71 -12.02 17.47
N ARG A 122 13.44 -11.85 16.35
CA ARG A 122 14.71 -11.10 16.31
C ARG A 122 14.50 -9.60 16.46
N MET A 123 13.48 -9.06 15.80
CA MET A 123 13.20 -7.61 15.75
C MET A 123 12.31 -7.12 16.92
N ARG A 124 11.85 -8.03 17.80
CA ARG A 124 10.84 -7.75 18.84
C ARG A 124 9.55 -7.11 18.28
N GLU A 125 9.15 -7.54 17.09
CA GLU A 125 7.94 -7.08 16.43
C GLU A 125 6.73 -7.97 16.76
N THR A 126 5.53 -7.42 16.61
CA THR A 126 4.29 -8.18 16.79
C THR A 126 4.20 -9.31 15.76
N LEU A 127 4.00 -10.52 16.25
CA LEU A 127 3.80 -11.70 15.42
C LEU A 127 2.50 -11.61 14.62
N PRO A 128 2.52 -11.95 13.31
CA PRO A 128 1.30 -12.17 12.56
C PRO A 128 0.50 -13.32 13.18
N ARG A 129 -0.81 -13.33 12.99
CA ARG A 129 -1.66 -14.42 13.48
C ARG A 129 -2.10 -15.33 12.33
N ILE A 130 -2.34 -16.60 12.62
CA ILE A 130 -2.78 -17.60 11.64
C ILE A 130 -4.20 -17.28 11.14
N ASP A 131 -5.05 -16.71 12.00
CA ASP A 131 -6.46 -16.39 11.75
C ASP A 131 -6.70 -15.00 11.14
N GLN A 132 -5.64 -14.24 10.83
CA GLN A 132 -5.80 -12.89 10.30
C GLN A 132 -6.49 -12.89 8.92
N LYS A 133 -7.34 -11.90 8.67
CA LYS A 133 -8.07 -11.78 7.39
C LYS A 133 -7.29 -11.03 6.30
N LEU A 134 -6.26 -10.29 6.67
CA LEU A 134 -5.50 -9.41 5.79
C LEU A 134 -4.01 -9.76 5.83
N PRO A 135 -3.25 -9.54 4.74
CA PRO A 135 -1.81 -9.79 4.72
C PRO A 135 -1.06 -8.86 5.67
N TRP A 136 -0.03 -9.38 6.34
CA TRP A 136 0.88 -8.56 7.14
C TRP A 136 1.82 -7.73 6.24
N ARG A 137 2.46 -6.72 6.83
CA ARG A 137 3.45 -5.89 6.11
C ARG A 137 4.65 -6.77 5.76
N GLY A 138 4.90 -6.95 4.46
CA GLY A 138 6.01 -7.79 3.98
C GLY A 138 5.60 -9.20 3.55
N TYR A 139 4.32 -9.57 3.65
CA TYR A 139 3.80 -10.88 3.27
C TYR A 139 4.39 -11.47 1.98
N LEU A 140 4.40 -10.69 0.89
CA LEU A 140 4.92 -11.15 -0.39
C LEU A 140 6.42 -11.49 -0.38
N PHE A 141 7.23 -10.76 0.41
CA PHE A 141 8.65 -11.07 0.58
C PHE A 141 8.83 -12.37 1.37
N ASP A 142 8.04 -12.56 2.42
CA ASP A 142 8.13 -13.77 3.25
C ASP A 142 7.70 -15.02 2.46
N VAL A 143 6.66 -14.91 1.64
CA VAL A 143 6.23 -15.98 0.71
C VAL A 143 7.35 -16.33 -0.26
N GLU A 144 7.95 -15.33 -0.92
CA GLU A 144 9.02 -15.58 -1.88
C GLU A 144 10.25 -16.21 -1.21
N ARG A 145 10.57 -15.77 0.02
CA ARG A 145 11.65 -16.36 0.81
C ARG A 145 11.34 -17.82 1.19
N ALA A 146 10.10 -18.15 1.50
CA ALA A 146 9.65 -19.52 1.76
C ALA A 146 9.80 -20.40 0.52
N VAL A 147 9.35 -19.91 -0.64
CA VAL A 147 9.48 -20.61 -1.92
C VAL A 147 10.95 -20.86 -2.26
N ARG A 148 11.82 -19.86 -2.09
CA ARG A 148 13.27 -20.02 -2.36
C ARG A 148 13.94 -20.99 -1.39
N ARG A 149 13.56 -20.96 -0.10
CA ARG A 149 14.07 -21.90 0.90
C ARG A 149 13.67 -23.34 0.57
N GLY A 150 12.45 -23.55 0.12
CA GLY A 150 11.97 -24.88 -0.31
C GLY A 150 12.66 -25.42 -1.56
N ARG A 151 13.28 -24.55 -2.38
CA ARG A 151 14.05 -24.94 -3.58
C ARG A 151 15.54 -25.10 -3.33
N TYR A 152 16.05 -24.69 -2.17
CA TYR A 152 17.47 -24.73 -1.87
C TYR A 152 17.84 -26.07 -1.23
N GLU A 153 18.61 -26.89 -1.95
CA GLU A 153 19.34 -28.00 -1.35
C GLU A 153 20.65 -27.46 -0.76
N PRO A 154 20.93 -27.69 0.54
CA PRO A 154 22.19 -27.27 1.13
C PRO A 154 23.36 -27.98 0.44
N PRO A 155 24.49 -27.30 0.21
CA PRO A 155 25.66 -27.92 -0.42
C PRO A 155 26.10 -29.13 0.41
N PRO A 156 26.48 -30.26 -0.24
CA PRO A 156 26.98 -31.41 0.47
C PRO A 156 28.23 -31.01 1.27
N ILE A 157 28.25 -31.39 2.55
CA ILE A 157 29.33 -31.15 3.51
C ILE A 157 30.52 -32.05 3.17
#